data_AF-A0A956QJF0-F1
#
_entry.id   AF-A0A956QJF0-F1
#
_cell.length_a   1.000
_cell.length_b   1.000
_cell.length_c   1.000
_cell.angle_alpha   90.00
_cell.angle_beta   90.00
_cell.angle_gamma   90.00
#
_symmetry.space_group_name_H-M   'P 1'
#
loop_
_entity.id
_entity.type
_entity.pdbx_description
1 polymer ?
#
loop_
_entity_poly.entity_id
_entity_poly.type
_entity_poly.pdbx_seq_one_letter_code
_entity_poly.pdbx_strand_id
1 'polypeptide(L)'
;MEFAVGSIAKVLGPKFAEVDNHPTRVRLPDEPLMLCHRITHVEGEPGSLGSGRLVTEHDVHHDAWYLDAGRTPVCISVEAGQADLFLSAYLGIDLRTKGHRMYRLLDATVQFHRGLPQPGERIVYDIRIDRFVRQGDVYLFFFEFDGSIDGQKLITMRNGCAGFFTDEEIENSGGIVLTADDKRPTPGKRAPDWQDLAPLGGVESYTDAQVAAFRHGDPAACFGPAFANLPLRRPYGLPDGRMRLFDRVLSLDPRGGRFGLGTIQAEADIHPDDWFLTCHFVDDMVMPGTLMYECCAHSLRFLLARIGWLAEVEQVAFEPVLETPAALQCRGPVDVDTKKVVYQVDIKEIGYNPAPYVIADALMFGDGKPIVRFVDMSMQLTGVSRAEVESLWQTQPQPTVLYDKQSIMEFSNGRPSLAFGEPYTVFDSQRRIARLPGPPYQFMDRVVEVNQPPFVLQAGGWIESHYDVPPDAWYFEANHQSSMAYCILLEAALQPCGWLAAYVGSALRSSVDTHFRNLGGTATLHHELFPDVGTVRVRVRMT
;
A
#
# COMPACT_ATOMS: atom_id res chain seq x y z
N MET A 1 -13.43 31.22 -6.08
CA MET A 1 -14.04 31.18 -7.43
C MET A 1 -13.74 32.40 -8.30
N GLU A 2 -13.97 33.64 -7.87
CA GLU A 2 -13.76 34.81 -8.76
C GLU A 2 -12.33 34.88 -9.34
N PHE A 3 -11.29 34.52 -8.57
CA PHE A 3 -9.91 34.45 -9.10
C PHE A 3 -9.69 33.28 -10.07
N ALA A 4 -10.35 32.14 -9.84
CA ALA A 4 -10.19 30.92 -10.63
C ALA A 4 -10.86 31.03 -12.00
N VAL A 5 -12.10 31.55 -12.06
CA VAL A 5 -12.91 31.57 -13.30
C VAL A 5 -13.52 32.92 -13.64
N GLY A 6 -13.49 33.87 -12.71
CA GLY A 6 -14.09 35.20 -12.86
C GLY A 6 -13.06 36.30 -13.15
N SER A 7 -13.34 37.49 -12.59
CA SER A 7 -12.55 38.72 -12.73
C SER A 7 -11.40 38.79 -11.72
N ILE A 8 -10.19 38.91 -12.23
CA ILE A 8 -8.98 39.20 -11.46
C ILE A 8 -9.10 40.56 -10.78
N ALA A 9 -9.68 41.58 -11.44
CA ALA A 9 -9.85 42.90 -10.82
C ALA A 9 -10.81 42.92 -9.63
N LYS A 10 -11.85 42.09 -9.60
CA LYS A 10 -12.72 41.99 -8.42
C LYS A 10 -11.98 41.42 -7.20
N VAL A 11 -10.90 40.69 -7.42
CA VAL A 11 -10.11 40.06 -6.35
C VAL A 11 -8.89 40.91 -5.96
N LEU A 12 -8.09 41.33 -6.94
CA LEU A 12 -6.83 42.06 -6.73
C LEU A 12 -6.99 43.59 -6.78
N GLY A 13 -8.14 44.08 -7.22
CA GLY A 13 -8.48 45.50 -7.28
C GLY A 13 -8.25 46.18 -8.64
N PRO A 14 -8.61 47.48 -8.77
CA PRO A 14 -8.66 48.19 -10.05
C PRO A 14 -7.33 48.28 -10.81
N LYS A 15 -6.18 48.20 -10.11
CA LYS A 15 -4.85 48.17 -10.73
C LYS A 15 -4.68 46.98 -11.68
N PHE A 16 -5.42 45.90 -11.46
CA PHE A 16 -5.35 44.67 -12.24
C PHE A 16 -6.49 44.54 -13.26
N ALA A 17 -7.29 45.59 -13.48
CA ALA A 17 -8.45 45.54 -14.38
C ALA A 17 -8.11 45.23 -15.85
N GLU A 18 -6.90 45.60 -16.30
CA GLU A 18 -6.47 45.25 -17.66
C GLU A 18 -6.29 43.73 -17.84
N VAL A 19 -5.94 43.01 -16.76
CA VAL A 19 -5.69 41.57 -16.78
C VAL A 19 -6.92 40.78 -17.21
N ASP A 20 -8.13 41.27 -16.90
CA ASP A 20 -9.38 40.62 -17.31
C ASP A 20 -9.57 40.55 -18.83
N ASN A 21 -8.82 41.35 -19.59
CA ASN A 21 -8.87 41.37 -21.05
C ASN A 21 -7.70 40.59 -21.70
N HIS A 22 -6.81 40.00 -20.90
CA HIS A 22 -5.71 39.19 -21.43
C HIS A 22 -6.23 37.83 -21.96
N PRO A 23 -5.60 37.27 -23.01
CA PRO A 23 -6.03 36.00 -23.58
C PRO A 23 -5.85 34.81 -22.62
N THR A 24 -4.79 34.82 -21.81
CA THR A 24 -4.60 33.89 -20.68
C THR A 24 -4.22 34.68 -19.41
N ARG A 25 -4.43 34.07 -18.24
CA ARG A 25 -4.21 34.69 -16.93
C ARG A 25 -3.68 33.67 -15.94
N VAL A 26 -2.87 34.11 -14.99
CA VAL A 26 -2.55 33.26 -13.84
C VAL A 26 -3.78 33.09 -12.97
N ARG A 27 -4.14 31.84 -12.73
CA ARG A 27 -5.37 31.45 -12.02
C ARG A 27 -5.08 30.34 -11.03
N LEU A 28 -5.96 30.22 -10.04
CA LEU A 28 -6.11 28.96 -9.30
C LEU A 28 -7.02 28.03 -10.11
N PRO A 29 -6.97 26.71 -9.88
CA PRO A 29 -7.85 25.78 -10.59
C PRO A 29 -9.33 26.02 -10.25
N ASP A 30 -10.21 25.67 -11.18
CA ASP A 30 -11.64 25.57 -10.95
C ASP A 30 -11.98 24.30 -10.13
N GLU A 31 -13.22 24.18 -9.69
CA GLU A 31 -13.72 22.94 -9.12
C GLU A 31 -13.54 21.77 -10.11
N PRO A 32 -13.10 20.59 -9.64
CA PRO A 32 -12.97 20.20 -8.24
C PRO A 32 -11.55 20.37 -7.65
N LEU A 33 -10.62 21.05 -8.34
CA LEU A 33 -9.25 21.34 -7.87
C LEU A 33 -9.09 22.71 -7.22
N MET A 34 -10.18 23.43 -6.96
CA MET A 34 -10.16 24.62 -6.09
C MET A 34 -9.90 24.20 -4.64
N LEU A 35 -8.65 23.92 -4.31
CA LEU A 35 -8.21 23.43 -2.99
C LEU A 35 -7.77 24.58 -2.04
N CYS A 36 -7.70 25.82 -2.54
CA CYS A 36 -7.47 26.99 -1.71
C CYS A 36 -8.81 27.53 -1.17
N HIS A 37 -9.21 27.07 0.01
CA HIS A 37 -10.48 27.48 0.61
C HIS A 37 -10.43 28.91 1.15
N ARG A 38 -9.29 29.30 1.75
CA ARG A 38 -9.09 30.63 2.34
C ARG A 38 -7.68 31.13 2.10
N ILE A 39 -7.56 32.44 1.87
CA ILE A 39 -6.33 33.20 1.97
C ILE A 39 -6.46 34.05 3.24
N THR A 40 -5.65 33.77 4.25
CA THR A 40 -5.73 34.43 5.56
C THR A 40 -4.73 35.55 5.72
N HIS A 41 -3.68 35.56 4.88
CA HIS A 41 -2.62 36.55 4.95
C HIS A 41 -1.95 36.74 3.58
N VAL A 42 -1.64 38.00 3.24
CA VAL A 42 -0.90 38.37 2.03
C VAL A 42 0.12 39.44 2.41
N GLU A 43 1.39 39.22 2.06
CA GLU A 43 2.48 40.19 2.19
C GLU A 43 3.18 40.37 0.84
N GLY A 44 3.57 41.61 0.55
CA GLY A 44 4.24 42.00 -0.69
C GLY A 44 3.62 43.27 -1.28
N GLU A 45 4.40 44.00 -2.08
CA GLU A 45 3.90 45.18 -2.78
C GLU A 45 3.19 44.74 -4.08
N PRO A 46 1.87 45.04 -4.25
CA PRO A 46 1.14 44.61 -5.44
C PRO A 46 1.77 45.16 -6.72
N GLY A 47 2.01 44.30 -7.71
CA GLY A 47 2.58 44.72 -9.00
C GLY A 47 4.10 44.99 -9.01
N SER A 48 4.82 44.67 -7.94
CA SER A 48 6.26 44.95 -7.80
C SER A 48 7.17 43.96 -8.51
N LEU A 49 6.71 42.73 -8.77
CA LEU A 49 7.55 41.55 -9.05
C LEU A 49 8.69 41.35 -8.02
N GLY A 50 8.47 41.79 -6.77
CA GLY A 50 9.39 41.58 -5.65
C GLY A 50 9.20 40.20 -5.00
N SER A 51 9.63 40.10 -3.75
CA SER A 51 9.28 38.96 -2.89
C SER A 51 7.89 39.13 -2.29
N GLY A 52 7.31 38.03 -1.80
CA GLY A 52 6.03 38.05 -1.11
C GLY A 52 5.80 36.79 -0.29
N ARG A 53 4.77 36.84 0.55
CA ARG A 53 4.33 35.73 1.38
C ARG A 53 2.82 35.62 1.35
N LEU A 54 2.31 34.40 1.37
CA LEU A 54 0.89 34.08 1.35
C LEU A 54 0.62 32.98 2.37
N VAL A 55 -0.44 33.11 3.16
CA VAL A 55 -0.92 32.02 4.00
C VAL A 55 -2.30 31.58 3.53
N THR A 56 -2.44 30.29 3.24
CA THR A 56 -3.69 29.69 2.77
C THR A 56 -4.11 28.50 3.62
N GLU A 57 -5.40 28.17 3.54
CA GLU A 57 -5.97 27.03 4.23
C GLU A 57 -6.76 26.13 3.27
N HIS A 58 -6.65 24.82 3.50
CA HIS A 58 -7.41 23.76 2.85
C HIS A 58 -8.12 22.90 3.90
N ASP A 59 -9.44 22.75 3.81
CA ASP A 59 -10.20 21.86 4.68
C ASP A 59 -10.37 20.49 3.99
N VAL A 60 -10.05 19.41 4.72
CA VAL A 60 -10.28 18.05 4.22
C VAL A 60 -11.70 17.62 4.61
N HIS A 61 -12.63 17.64 3.66
CA HIS A 61 -14.01 17.21 3.89
C HIS A 61 -14.15 15.68 3.97
N HIS A 62 -15.13 15.19 4.74
CA HIS A 62 -15.40 13.75 4.90
C HIS A 62 -15.89 13.07 3.62
N ASP A 63 -16.51 13.81 2.73
CA ASP A 63 -17.03 13.38 1.43
C ASP A 63 -16.14 13.83 0.27
N ALA A 64 -14.90 14.24 0.56
CA ALA A 64 -13.96 14.64 -0.48
C ALA A 64 -13.71 13.48 -1.47
N TRP A 65 -13.93 13.78 -2.75
CA TRP A 65 -13.91 12.80 -3.86
C TRP A 65 -12.54 12.12 -4.05
N TYR A 66 -11.47 12.71 -3.52
CA TYR A 66 -10.10 12.25 -3.70
C TYR A 66 -9.61 11.32 -2.59
N LEU A 67 -10.41 11.07 -1.54
CA LEU A 67 -9.96 10.29 -0.40
C LEU A 67 -9.68 8.84 -0.79
N ASP A 68 -8.51 8.33 -0.40
CA ASP A 68 -8.13 6.92 -0.52
C ASP A 68 -7.78 6.39 0.88
N ALA A 69 -8.44 5.32 1.31
CA ALA A 69 -8.35 4.79 2.68
C ALA A 69 -8.49 5.88 3.80
N GLY A 70 -9.33 6.89 3.57
CA GLY A 70 -9.51 8.01 4.51
C GLY A 70 -8.28 8.92 4.62
N ARG A 71 -7.44 8.99 3.60
CA ARG A 71 -6.29 9.89 3.47
C ARG A 71 -6.44 10.78 2.25
N THR A 72 -5.96 12.02 2.37
CA THR A 72 -5.76 12.93 1.25
C THR A 72 -4.47 12.52 0.53
N PRO A 73 -4.52 12.12 -0.75
CA PRO A 73 -3.35 11.59 -1.46
C PRO A 73 -2.25 12.64 -1.61
N VAL A 74 -1.05 12.19 -1.98
CA VAL A 74 0.14 13.04 -2.10
C VAL A 74 -0.12 14.17 -3.08
N CYS A 75 -0.71 13.87 -4.25
CA CYS A 75 -1.01 14.90 -5.24
C CYS A 75 -1.86 16.04 -4.68
N ILE A 76 -2.97 15.74 -4.00
CA ILE A 76 -3.87 16.76 -3.44
C ILE A 76 -3.19 17.53 -2.30
N SER A 77 -2.38 16.86 -1.49
CA SER A 77 -1.63 17.50 -0.40
C SER A 77 -0.54 18.45 -0.91
N VAL A 78 -0.01 18.24 -2.11
CA VAL A 78 0.92 19.18 -2.76
C VAL A 78 0.16 20.27 -3.50
N GLU A 79 -0.86 19.89 -4.25
CA GLU A 79 -1.69 20.75 -5.09
C GLU A 79 -2.46 21.80 -4.27
N ALA A 80 -2.86 21.49 -3.05
CA ALA A 80 -3.46 22.48 -2.15
C ALA A 80 -2.49 23.62 -1.74
N GLY A 81 -1.18 23.41 -1.92
CA GLY A 81 -0.13 24.41 -1.70
C GLY A 81 0.16 25.33 -2.89
N GLN A 82 -0.52 25.17 -4.04
CA GLN A 82 -0.26 25.88 -5.30
C GLN A 82 -0.62 27.37 -5.32
N ALA A 83 -0.91 27.98 -4.17
CA ALA A 83 -1.33 29.37 -4.11
C ALA A 83 -0.15 30.36 -4.34
N ASP A 84 1.05 29.85 -4.67
CA ASP A 84 2.10 30.63 -5.32
C ASP A 84 1.62 31.25 -6.64
N LEU A 85 0.67 30.61 -7.35
CA LEU A 85 -0.04 31.19 -8.50
C LEU A 85 -0.73 32.51 -8.13
N PHE A 86 -1.54 32.51 -7.06
CA PHE A 86 -2.20 33.73 -6.58
C PHE A 86 -1.17 34.80 -6.18
N LEU A 87 -0.13 34.41 -5.45
CA LEU A 87 0.90 35.34 -4.99
C LEU A 87 1.67 35.95 -6.18
N SER A 88 1.99 35.16 -7.21
CA SER A 88 2.67 35.65 -8.42
C SER A 88 1.80 36.64 -9.21
N ALA A 89 0.50 36.37 -9.31
CA ALA A 89 -0.48 37.29 -9.92
C ALA A 89 -0.58 38.60 -9.13
N TYR A 90 -0.70 38.53 -7.80
CA TYR A 90 -0.70 39.69 -6.91
C TYR A 90 0.59 40.53 -7.03
N LEU A 91 1.75 39.87 -7.15
CA LEU A 91 3.03 40.53 -7.39
C LEU A 91 3.15 41.10 -8.81
N GLY A 92 2.21 40.80 -9.71
CA GLY A 92 2.00 41.52 -10.98
C GLY A 92 2.52 40.84 -12.22
N ILE A 93 2.68 39.52 -12.22
CA ILE A 93 3.18 38.83 -13.42
C ILE A 93 2.28 39.03 -14.65
N ASP A 94 0.96 38.99 -14.48
CA ASP A 94 0.03 39.18 -15.59
C ASP A 94 0.13 40.58 -16.23
N LEU A 95 0.51 41.60 -15.46
CA LEU A 95 0.76 42.96 -15.97
C LEU A 95 2.00 43.03 -16.88
N ARG A 96 2.82 41.97 -16.90
CA ARG A 96 4.06 41.88 -17.66
C ARG A 96 3.93 40.90 -18.83
N THR A 97 3.38 39.72 -18.58
CA THR A 97 3.17 38.68 -19.59
C THR A 97 2.01 39.00 -20.52
N LYS A 98 1.02 39.77 -20.05
CA LYS A 98 -0.18 40.17 -20.80
C LYS A 98 -0.96 38.99 -21.39
N GLY A 99 -0.87 37.83 -20.75
CA GLY A 99 -1.50 36.58 -21.21
C GLY A 99 -0.84 35.92 -22.41
N HIS A 100 0.34 36.37 -22.85
CA HIS A 100 1.08 35.72 -23.93
C HIS A 100 2.04 34.64 -23.44
N ARG A 101 2.12 34.44 -22.12
CA ARG A 101 3.01 33.45 -21.49
C ARG A 101 2.29 32.80 -20.31
N MET A 102 2.30 31.47 -20.31
CA MET A 102 1.53 30.64 -19.38
C MET A 102 2.43 30.01 -18.32
N TYR A 103 1.85 29.79 -17.15
CA TYR A 103 2.56 29.23 -16.00
C TYR A 103 3.00 27.79 -16.27
N ARG A 104 4.26 27.46 -15.98
CA ARG A 104 4.73 26.08 -15.90
C ARG A 104 5.61 25.92 -14.66
N LEU A 105 5.27 24.94 -13.83
CA LEU A 105 6.17 24.44 -12.79
C LEU A 105 7.37 23.76 -13.47
N LEU A 106 8.58 23.96 -12.97
CA LEU A 106 9.81 23.42 -13.55
C LEU A 106 10.49 22.45 -12.61
N ASP A 107 10.71 22.84 -11.37
CA ASP A 107 11.46 22.05 -10.40
C ASP A 107 10.88 22.24 -9.00
N ALA A 108 10.86 21.18 -8.20
CA ALA A 108 10.52 21.26 -6.78
C ALA A 108 11.11 20.05 -6.02
N THR A 109 11.27 20.18 -4.71
CA THR A 109 11.59 19.08 -3.81
C THR A 109 10.56 19.06 -2.69
N VAL A 110 9.82 17.95 -2.55
CA VAL A 110 8.75 17.79 -1.57
C VAL A 110 9.14 16.76 -0.52
N GLN A 111 8.82 17.03 0.74
CA GLN A 111 9.06 16.11 1.86
C GLN A 111 7.87 16.12 2.82
N PHE A 112 7.43 14.95 3.26
CA PHE A 112 6.39 14.79 4.28
C PHE A 112 7.00 14.50 5.65
N HIS A 113 6.39 15.03 6.70
CA HIS A 113 6.90 15.01 8.08
C HIS A 113 5.96 14.29 9.07
N ARG A 114 4.74 13.96 8.62
CA ARG A 114 3.76 13.11 9.29
C ARG A 114 2.92 12.38 8.24
N GLY A 115 2.04 11.49 8.70
CA GLY A 115 1.04 10.83 7.85
C GLY A 115 0.13 11.80 7.10
N LEU A 116 -0.50 11.29 6.05
CA LEU A 116 -1.32 12.09 5.14
C LEU A 116 -2.55 12.69 5.84
N PRO A 117 -3.05 13.85 5.37
CA PRO A 117 -4.19 14.52 5.96
C PRO A 117 -5.45 13.67 5.96
N GLN A 118 -6.22 13.71 7.04
CA GLN A 118 -7.47 12.97 7.23
C GLN A 118 -8.69 13.89 7.18
N PRO A 119 -9.89 13.34 6.90
CA PRO A 119 -11.13 14.06 7.04
C PRO A 119 -11.29 14.81 8.37
N GLY A 120 -11.74 16.06 8.29
CA GLY A 120 -11.89 16.97 9.42
C GLY A 120 -10.62 17.77 9.76
N GLU A 121 -9.45 17.39 9.23
CA GLU A 121 -8.22 18.17 9.40
C GLU A 121 -8.21 19.39 8.45
N ARG A 122 -7.50 20.43 8.88
CA ARG A 122 -7.21 21.62 8.09
C ARG A 122 -5.73 21.77 7.86
N ILE A 123 -5.33 21.84 6.60
CA ILE A 123 -3.97 22.15 6.20
C ILE A 123 -3.80 23.66 6.08
N VAL A 124 -2.75 24.20 6.68
CA VAL A 124 -2.32 25.60 6.56
C VAL A 124 -0.99 25.64 5.82
N TYR A 125 -0.93 26.35 4.70
CA TYR A 125 0.29 26.55 3.92
C TYR A 125 0.82 27.98 4.12
N ASP A 126 2.10 28.09 4.49
CA ASP A 126 2.87 29.34 4.48
C ASP A 126 3.78 29.31 3.24
N ILE A 127 3.38 30.06 2.21
CA ILE A 127 3.97 30.07 0.87
C ILE A 127 4.77 31.35 0.69
N ARG A 128 5.97 31.26 0.13
CA ARG A 128 6.86 32.41 -0.13
C ARG A 128 7.35 32.39 -1.55
N ILE A 129 7.28 33.54 -2.22
CA ILE A 129 8.04 33.81 -3.44
C ILE A 129 9.25 34.64 -3.04
N ASP A 130 10.45 34.09 -3.23
CA ASP A 130 11.70 34.74 -2.83
C ASP A 130 12.09 35.87 -3.77
N ARG A 131 11.95 35.62 -5.07
CA ARG A 131 12.34 36.56 -6.14
C ARG A 131 11.79 36.14 -7.50
N PHE A 132 11.63 37.12 -8.37
CA PHE A 132 11.54 36.93 -9.81
C PHE A 132 12.91 37.12 -10.46
N VAL A 133 13.17 36.34 -11.51
CA VAL A 133 14.33 36.47 -12.39
C VAL A 133 13.82 36.54 -13.82
N ARG A 134 14.46 37.38 -14.64
CA ARG A 134 14.15 37.48 -16.06
C ARG A 134 15.33 36.97 -16.87
N GLN A 135 15.08 36.03 -17.77
CA GLN A 135 16.06 35.51 -18.73
C GLN A 135 15.52 35.73 -20.14
N GLY A 136 16.08 36.72 -20.85
CA GLY A 136 15.46 37.19 -22.10
C GLY A 136 14.06 37.74 -21.82
N ASP A 137 13.04 37.15 -22.44
CA ASP A 137 11.63 37.50 -22.22
C ASP A 137 10.89 36.54 -21.27
N VAL A 138 11.56 35.47 -20.84
CA VAL A 138 11.01 34.51 -19.88
C VAL A 138 11.13 35.06 -18.47
N TYR A 139 10.02 35.01 -17.73
CA TYR A 139 9.99 35.28 -16.30
C TYR A 139 10.02 33.95 -15.56
N LEU A 140 10.97 33.84 -14.63
CA LEU A 140 11.09 32.75 -13.67
C LEU A 140 10.87 33.30 -12.28
N PHE A 141 10.39 32.48 -11.36
CA PHE A 141 10.37 32.80 -9.95
C PHE A 141 10.67 31.58 -9.10
N PHE A 142 11.22 31.85 -7.92
CA PHE A 142 11.62 30.84 -6.96
C PHE A 142 10.72 30.93 -5.74
N PHE A 143 10.27 29.77 -5.26
CA PHE A 143 9.30 29.70 -4.20
C PHE A 143 9.50 28.48 -3.31
N GLU A 144 8.92 28.55 -2.12
CA GLU A 144 8.88 27.47 -1.14
C GLU A 144 7.59 27.54 -0.34
N PHE A 145 7.23 26.43 0.31
CA PHE A 145 6.18 26.47 1.33
C PHE A 145 6.43 25.52 2.50
N ASP A 146 5.85 25.87 3.64
CA ASP A 146 5.65 24.99 4.79
C ASP A 146 4.15 24.72 4.98
N GLY A 147 3.73 23.46 4.94
CA GLY A 147 2.38 23.01 5.25
C GLY A 147 2.30 22.46 6.68
N SER A 148 1.24 22.75 7.40
CA SER A 148 1.01 22.28 8.78
C SER A 148 -0.46 21.95 9.06
N ILE A 149 -0.70 21.06 10.02
CA ILE A 149 -2.03 20.74 10.56
C ILE A 149 -1.93 20.87 12.08
N ASP A 150 -2.80 21.68 12.69
CA ASP A 150 -2.79 21.97 14.14
C ASP A 150 -1.40 22.36 14.69
N GLY A 151 -0.63 23.12 13.90
CA GLY A 151 0.71 23.56 14.22
C GLY A 151 1.81 22.49 14.09
N GLN A 152 1.46 21.25 13.76
CA GLN A 152 2.41 20.20 13.42
C GLN A 152 2.80 20.27 11.95
N LYS A 153 4.10 20.18 11.65
CA LYS A 153 4.60 20.21 10.28
C LYS A 153 4.07 18.98 9.52
N LEU A 154 3.42 19.23 8.38
CA LEU A 154 2.89 18.22 7.48
C LEU A 154 3.85 17.95 6.32
N ILE A 155 4.12 18.99 5.55
CA ILE A 155 4.76 18.90 4.25
C ILE A 155 5.63 20.13 4.03
N THR A 156 6.76 19.97 3.35
CA THR A 156 7.57 21.09 2.88
C THR A 156 7.84 20.96 1.40
N MET A 157 7.86 22.10 0.72
CA MET A 157 8.37 22.21 -0.64
C MET A 157 9.54 23.19 -0.64
N ARG A 158 10.68 22.76 -1.19
CA ARG A 158 11.90 23.54 -1.36
C ARG A 158 12.38 23.48 -2.80
N ASN A 159 13.29 24.38 -3.16
CA ASN A 159 13.82 24.49 -4.52
C ASN A 159 12.73 24.65 -5.58
N GLY A 160 11.58 25.25 -5.23
CA GLY A 160 10.49 25.52 -6.15
C GLY A 160 10.95 26.51 -7.20
N CYS A 161 10.76 26.15 -8.46
CA CYS A 161 11.06 26.99 -9.61
C CYS A 161 9.91 26.87 -10.60
N ALA A 162 9.32 28.00 -10.97
CA ALA A 162 8.28 28.07 -11.98
C ALA A 162 8.55 29.25 -12.92
N GLY A 163 7.91 29.23 -14.08
CA GLY A 163 8.09 30.27 -15.07
C GLY A 163 6.90 30.47 -15.98
N PHE A 164 7.04 31.46 -16.86
CA PHE A 164 6.01 31.87 -17.81
C PHE A 164 6.54 31.77 -19.23
N PHE A 165 5.90 30.95 -20.05
CA PHE A 165 6.39 30.54 -21.36
C PHE A 165 5.34 30.69 -22.45
N THR A 166 5.76 31.02 -23.67
CA THR A 166 4.89 30.95 -24.86
C THR A 166 4.66 29.50 -25.28
N ASP A 167 3.66 29.24 -26.13
CA ASP A 167 3.45 27.92 -26.74
C ASP A 167 4.73 27.41 -27.44
N GLU A 168 5.37 28.27 -28.23
CA GLU A 168 6.61 27.95 -28.94
C GLU A 168 7.77 27.61 -27.97
N GLU A 169 7.91 28.35 -26.85
CA GLU A 169 8.92 28.06 -25.82
C GLU A 169 8.65 26.72 -25.12
N ILE A 170 7.37 26.35 -24.93
CA ILE A 170 6.94 25.08 -24.34
C ILE A 170 7.20 23.90 -25.28
N GLU A 171 6.79 24.01 -26.55
CA GLU A 171 7.00 22.98 -27.57
C GLU A 171 8.50 22.66 -27.73
N ASN A 172 9.32 23.71 -27.71
CA ASN A 172 10.77 23.65 -27.90
C ASN A 172 11.58 23.43 -26.61
N SER A 173 10.94 23.09 -25.48
CA SER A 173 11.61 22.85 -24.20
C SER A 173 12.67 21.74 -24.21
N GLY A 174 12.65 20.87 -25.23
CA GLY A 174 13.53 19.70 -25.35
C GLY A 174 13.15 18.50 -24.46
N GLY A 175 12.18 18.64 -23.56
CA GLY A 175 11.77 17.58 -22.62
C GLY A 175 12.84 17.25 -21.58
N ILE A 176 12.65 16.13 -20.87
CA ILE A 176 13.63 15.62 -19.90
C ILE A 176 14.78 14.95 -20.64
N VAL A 177 15.98 15.50 -20.48
CA VAL A 177 17.22 14.91 -21.00
C VAL A 177 17.92 14.12 -19.91
N LEU A 178 17.85 12.79 -19.99
CA LEU A 178 18.58 11.91 -19.09
C LEU A 178 20.08 11.89 -19.43
N THR A 179 20.91 12.11 -18.42
CA THR A 179 22.38 11.99 -18.52
C THR A 179 22.82 10.54 -18.73
N ALA A 180 24.10 10.31 -19.05
CA ALA A 180 24.65 8.95 -19.12
C ALA A 180 24.54 8.21 -17.78
N ASP A 181 24.70 8.92 -16.67
CA ASP A 181 24.57 8.36 -15.32
C ASP A 181 23.11 8.02 -14.98
N ASP A 182 22.15 8.81 -15.46
CA ASP A 182 20.71 8.54 -15.29
C ASP A 182 20.27 7.26 -16.02
N LYS A 183 20.94 6.90 -17.12
CA LYS A 183 20.64 5.69 -17.89
C LYS A 183 21.40 4.46 -17.42
N ARG A 184 22.47 4.66 -16.64
CA ARG A 184 23.36 3.58 -16.23
C ARG A 184 22.66 2.66 -15.22
N PRO A 185 22.63 1.33 -15.48
CA PRO A 185 22.16 0.37 -14.49
C PRO A 185 22.96 0.50 -13.19
N THR A 186 22.26 0.53 -12.06
CA THR A 186 22.86 0.72 -10.74
C THR A 186 22.24 -0.28 -9.78
N PRO A 187 22.99 -1.01 -8.94
CA PRO A 187 22.39 -1.96 -8.02
C PRO A 187 21.37 -1.28 -7.09
N GLY A 188 20.12 -1.74 -7.10
CA GLY A 188 19.10 -1.30 -6.17
C GLY A 188 19.39 -1.75 -4.74
N LYS A 189 18.65 -1.17 -3.79
CA LYS A 189 18.76 -1.50 -2.36
C LYS A 189 17.58 -2.36 -1.91
N ARG A 190 17.86 -3.48 -1.26
CA ARG A 190 16.86 -4.29 -0.57
C ARG A 190 17.48 -4.97 0.63
N ALA A 191 16.65 -5.39 1.58
CA ALA A 191 17.12 -6.14 2.74
C ALA A 191 17.84 -7.44 2.29
N PRO A 192 18.92 -7.88 2.97
CA PRO A 192 19.64 -9.10 2.61
C PRO A 192 18.78 -10.38 2.64
N ASP A 193 17.73 -10.37 3.45
CA ASP A 193 16.78 -11.46 3.66
C ASP A 193 15.46 -11.27 2.88
N TRP A 194 15.50 -10.46 1.82
CA TRP A 194 14.36 -10.23 0.93
C TRP A 194 13.86 -11.53 0.29
N GLN A 195 12.54 -11.73 0.29
CA GLN A 195 11.88 -12.89 -0.29
C GLN A 195 10.86 -12.44 -1.34
N ASP A 196 10.84 -13.13 -2.48
CA ASP A 196 9.80 -12.96 -3.49
C ASP A 196 8.52 -13.63 -2.95
N LEU A 197 7.44 -12.86 -2.76
CA LEU A 197 6.21 -13.35 -2.13
C LEU A 197 5.28 -14.02 -3.14
N ALA A 198 4.94 -13.29 -4.19
CA ALA A 198 4.14 -13.81 -5.29
C ALA A 198 5.00 -14.60 -6.28
N PRO A 199 4.44 -15.59 -6.99
CA PRO A 199 5.12 -16.20 -8.13
C PRO A 199 5.47 -15.14 -9.18
N LEU A 200 6.76 -14.92 -9.40
CA LEU A 200 7.27 -13.93 -10.35
C LEU A 200 7.62 -14.63 -11.68
N GLY A 201 6.98 -14.16 -12.76
CA GLY A 201 7.26 -14.59 -14.13
C GLY A 201 8.37 -13.78 -14.80
N GLY A 202 8.34 -13.78 -16.14
CA GLY A 202 9.12 -12.85 -16.95
C GLY A 202 8.41 -11.50 -17.08
N VAL A 203 8.60 -10.84 -18.22
CA VAL A 203 7.89 -9.60 -18.55
C VAL A 203 6.41 -9.88 -18.82
N GLU A 204 5.54 -9.09 -18.21
CA GLU A 204 4.08 -9.23 -18.25
C GLU A 204 3.42 -7.96 -18.79
N SER A 205 2.16 -8.06 -19.20
CA SER A 205 1.31 -6.93 -19.60
C SER A 205 -0.12 -7.16 -19.13
N TYR A 206 -0.85 -6.08 -18.88
CA TYR A 206 -2.20 -6.14 -18.33
C TYR A 206 -3.15 -5.22 -19.10
N THR A 207 -4.25 -5.79 -19.57
CA THR A 207 -5.31 -5.08 -20.28
C THR A 207 -6.14 -4.20 -19.35
N ASP A 208 -6.93 -3.30 -19.93
CA ASP A 208 -7.85 -2.41 -19.22
C ASP A 208 -8.81 -3.18 -18.32
N ALA A 209 -9.30 -4.32 -18.79
CA ALA A 209 -10.19 -5.19 -18.03
C ALA A 209 -9.50 -5.79 -16.79
N GLN A 210 -8.22 -6.17 -16.91
CA GLN A 210 -7.45 -6.71 -15.79
C GLN A 210 -7.11 -5.61 -14.77
N VAL A 211 -6.68 -4.44 -15.24
CA VAL A 211 -6.44 -3.28 -14.36
C VAL A 211 -7.72 -2.85 -13.65
N ALA A 212 -8.86 -2.86 -14.34
CA ALA A 212 -10.17 -2.59 -13.74
C ALA A 212 -10.57 -3.66 -12.72
N ALA A 213 -10.27 -4.93 -12.96
CA ALA A 213 -10.51 -5.99 -11.99
C ALA A 213 -9.71 -5.75 -10.69
N PHE A 214 -8.41 -5.43 -10.81
CA PHE A 214 -7.62 -5.05 -9.64
C PHE A 214 -8.14 -3.77 -8.96
N ARG A 215 -8.54 -2.77 -9.73
CA ARG A 215 -9.14 -1.52 -9.21
C ARG A 215 -10.31 -1.81 -8.27
N HIS A 216 -11.12 -2.81 -8.59
CA HIS A 216 -12.28 -3.24 -7.79
C HIS A 216 -11.96 -4.29 -6.71
N GLY A 217 -10.68 -4.58 -6.44
CA GLY A 217 -10.28 -5.54 -5.41
C GLY A 217 -10.39 -7.00 -5.87
N ASP A 218 -10.17 -7.29 -7.15
CA ASP A 218 -10.07 -8.66 -7.67
C ASP A 218 -8.65 -8.95 -8.23
N PRO A 219 -7.67 -9.21 -7.36
CA PRO A 219 -6.31 -9.54 -7.78
C PRO A 219 -6.24 -10.87 -8.53
N ALA A 220 -7.19 -11.79 -8.33
CA ALA A 220 -7.22 -13.09 -9.00
C ALA A 220 -7.60 -12.95 -10.48
N ALA A 221 -8.62 -12.13 -10.80
CA ALA A 221 -8.99 -11.83 -12.17
C ALA A 221 -7.94 -10.96 -12.89
N CYS A 222 -7.18 -10.13 -12.16
CA CYS A 222 -6.10 -9.34 -12.72
C CYS A 222 -4.82 -10.18 -12.99
N PHE A 223 -4.25 -10.75 -11.92
CA PHE A 223 -2.92 -11.36 -11.90
C PHE A 223 -2.94 -12.88 -12.08
N GLY A 224 -4.13 -13.50 -12.03
CA GLY A 224 -4.33 -14.91 -12.30
C GLY A 224 -4.42 -15.81 -11.05
N PRO A 225 -4.47 -17.14 -11.25
CA PRO A 225 -4.88 -18.10 -10.22
C PRO A 225 -4.00 -18.14 -8.96
N ALA A 226 -2.74 -17.72 -9.04
CA ALA A 226 -1.85 -17.65 -7.88
C ALA A 226 -2.37 -16.71 -6.78
N PHE A 227 -3.22 -15.74 -7.14
CA PHE A 227 -3.81 -14.76 -6.23
C PHE A 227 -5.20 -15.17 -5.72
N ALA A 228 -5.78 -16.27 -6.25
CA ALA A 228 -7.16 -16.67 -5.95
C ALA A 228 -7.37 -17.27 -4.55
N ASN A 229 -6.31 -17.84 -3.97
CA ASN A 229 -6.38 -18.55 -2.69
C ASN A 229 -5.75 -17.76 -1.53
N LEU A 230 -5.45 -16.48 -1.72
CA LEU A 230 -4.97 -15.63 -0.64
C LEU A 230 -6.10 -15.47 0.39
N PRO A 231 -5.79 -15.46 1.71
CA PRO A 231 -6.80 -15.36 2.76
C PRO A 231 -7.30 -13.91 2.93
N LEU A 232 -7.70 -13.25 1.84
CA LEU A 232 -8.18 -11.89 1.78
C LEU A 232 -9.67 -11.89 1.41
N ARG A 233 -10.48 -11.14 2.15
CA ARG A 233 -11.92 -10.99 1.89
C ARG A 233 -12.20 -9.80 0.98
N ARG A 234 -11.50 -8.69 1.19
CA ARG A 234 -11.65 -7.41 0.51
C ARG A 234 -10.26 -6.80 0.30
N PRO A 235 -9.44 -7.37 -0.60
CA PRO A 235 -8.13 -6.84 -0.87
C PRO A 235 -8.23 -5.39 -1.37
N TYR A 236 -7.27 -4.56 -1.00
CA TYR A 236 -7.20 -3.20 -1.53
C TYR A 236 -7.08 -3.24 -3.08
N GLY A 237 -7.65 -2.23 -3.75
CA GLY A 237 -7.59 -2.07 -5.21
C GLY A 237 -6.76 -0.87 -5.64
N LEU A 238 -7.26 -0.10 -6.60
CA LEU A 238 -6.76 1.23 -6.95
C LEU A 238 -7.91 2.24 -6.77
N PRO A 239 -7.64 3.53 -6.57
CA PRO A 239 -8.69 4.55 -6.53
C PRO A 239 -9.53 4.58 -7.81
N ASP A 240 -10.81 4.95 -7.72
CA ASP A 240 -11.74 4.97 -8.87
C ASP A 240 -12.31 6.37 -9.11
N GLY A 241 -13.27 6.52 -10.02
CA GLY A 241 -13.90 7.79 -10.36
C GLY A 241 -12.90 8.77 -10.95
N ARG A 242 -12.82 9.98 -10.40
CA ARG A 242 -11.84 11.01 -10.83
C ARG A 242 -10.38 10.59 -10.59
N MET A 243 -10.14 9.64 -9.69
CA MET A 243 -8.80 9.10 -9.40
C MET A 243 -8.49 7.82 -10.19
N ARG A 244 -9.28 7.48 -11.21
CA ARG A 244 -8.88 6.51 -12.22
C ARG A 244 -7.84 7.14 -13.16
N LEU A 245 -6.56 6.93 -12.85
CA LEU A 245 -5.44 7.67 -13.49
C LEU A 245 -4.62 6.88 -14.52
N PHE A 246 -4.90 5.59 -14.73
CA PHE A 246 -4.32 4.83 -15.85
C PHE A 246 -5.25 3.68 -16.25
N ASP A 247 -5.12 3.26 -17.50
CA ASP A 247 -6.00 2.27 -18.10
C ASP A 247 -5.36 0.88 -18.15
N ARG A 248 -4.08 0.80 -18.56
CA ARG A 248 -3.44 -0.46 -18.90
C ARG A 248 -1.97 -0.49 -18.51
N VAL A 249 -1.39 -1.69 -18.45
CA VAL A 249 0.04 -1.89 -18.22
C VAL A 249 0.66 -2.51 -19.47
N LEU A 250 1.49 -1.74 -20.16
CA LEU A 250 2.17 -2.14 -21.39
C LEU A 250 3.27 -3.17 -21.12
N SER A 251 3.99 -2.99 -20.01
CA SER A 251 5.09 -3.86 -19.59
C SER A 251 5.27 -3.79 -18.08
N LEU A 252 5.45 -4.93 -17.44
CA LEU A 252 5.82 -5.07 -16.04
C LEU A 252 6.90 -6.15 -15.95
N ASP A 253 8.09 -5.80 -15.48
CA ASP A 253 9.17 -6.74 -15.21
C ASP A 253 9.53 -6.64 -13.72
N PRO A 254 9.21 -7.65 -12.90
CA PRO A 254 9.43 -7.58 -11.45
C PRO A 254 10.91 -7.66 -11.05
N ARG A 255 11.82 -7.94 -12.00
CA ARG A 255 13.28 -7.99 -11.77
C ARG A 255 14.05 -7.03 -12.69
N GLY A 256 13.34 -6.24 -13.49
CA GLY A 256 13.90 -5.31 -14.45
C GLY A 256 14.13 -3.91 -13.88
N GLY A 257 14.14 -2.94 -14.79
CA GLY A 257 14.36 -1.52 -14.48
C GLY A 257 15.83 -1.17 -14.28
N ARG A 258 16.11 0.12 -14.19
CA ARG A 258 17.47 0.65 -13.96
C ARG A 258 18.17 0.02 -12.76
N PHE A 259 17.40 -0.36 -11.74
CA PHE A 259 17.94 -0.84 -10.46
C PHE A 259 17.83 -2.35 -10.24
N GLY A 260 17.20 -3.09 -11.15
CA GLY A 260 17.04 -4.54 -11.05
C GLY A 260 16.11 -5.01 -9.93
N LEU A 261 15.22 -4.14 -9.45
CA LEU A 261 14.26 -4.43 -8.38
C LEU A 261 12.79 -4.36 -8.86
N GLY A 262 12.57 -4.14 -10.15
CA GLY A 262 11.25 -4.07 -10.73
C GLY A 262 11.03 -2.78 -11.52
N THR A 263 10.30 -2.89 -12.63
CA THR A 263 9.83 -1.75 -13.45
C THR A 263 8.43 -1.99 -13.97
N ILE A 264 7.68 -0.91 -14.14
CA ILE A 264 6.36 -0.89 -14.75
C ILE A 264 6.26 0.26 -15.75
N GLN A 265 5.63 0.00 -16.90
CA GLN A 265 5.16 0.99 -17.86
C GLN A 265 3.63 0.90 -17.97
N ALA A 266 2.94 1.86 -17.36
CA ALA A 266 1.48 2.01 -17.46
C ALA A 266 1.11 3.10 -18.47
N GLU A 267 -0.07 2.99 -19.08
CA GLU A 267 -0.56 3.93 -20.10
C GLU A 267 -1.98 4.40 -19.78
N ALA A 268 -2.28 5.66 -20.10
CA ALA A 268 -3.62 6.22 -20.13
C ALA A 268 -3.87 6.95 -21.47
N ASP A 269 -5.10 6.87 -21.96
CA ASP A 269 -5.56 7.71 -23.07
C ASP A 269 -6.04 9.05 -22.54
N ILE A 270 -5.61 10.16 -23.17
CA ILE A 270 -5.98 11.52 -22.78
C ILE A 270 -7.09 12.04 -23.71
N HIS A 271 -8.12 12.59 -23.10
CA HIS A 271 -9.26 13.18 -23.80
C HIS A 271 -9.37 14.67 -23.44
N PRO A 272 -9.66 15.56 -24.41
CA PRO A 272 -9.76 17.00 -24.14
C PRO A 272 -10.78 17.39 -23.06
N ASP A 273 -11.78 16.54 -22.81
CA ASP A 273 -12.82 16.71 -21.80
C ASP A 273 -12.51 16.03 -20.46
N ASP A 274 -11.30 15.49 -20.29
CA ASP A 274 -10.85 14.96 -19.01
C ASP A 274 -10.94 16.03 -17.91
N TRP A 275 -11.49 15.63 -16.78
CA TRP A 275 -11.88 16.56 -15.71
C TRP A 275 -10.72 17.45 -15.25
N PHE A 276 -9.50 16.91 -15.21
CA PHE A 276 -8.31 17.65 -14.79
C PHE A 276 -7.84 18.68 -15.82
N LEU A 277 -8.12 18.50 -17.12
CA LEU A 277 -7.82 19.51 -18.14
C LEU A 277 -8.85 20.64 -18.07
N THR A 278 -10.12 20.29 -17.93
CA THR A 278 -11.22 21.27 -17.94
C THR A 278 -11.22 22.21 -16.74
N CYS A 279 -10.69 21.78 -15.58
CA CYS A 279 -10.62 22.60 -14.38
C CYS A 279 -9.24 23.25 -14.11
N HIS A 280 -8.17 22.81 -14.76
CA HIS A 280 -6.80 23.30 -14.52
C HIS A 280 -6.13 23.62 -15.86
N PHE A 281 -6.11 24.86 -16.34
CA PHE A 281 -6.89 26.03 -15.94
C PHE A 281 -7.86 26.40 -17.06
N VAL A 282 -8.92 27.14 -16.73
CA VAL A 282 -9.97 27.49 -17.71
C VAL A 282 -9.42 28.21 -18.96
N ASP A 283 -8.35 29.00 -18.83
CA ASP A 283 -7.73 29.71 -19.95
C ASP A 283 -6.47 29.00 -20.51
N ASP A 284 -6.01 27.90 -19.88
CA ASP A 284 -4.77 27.16 -20.21
C ASP A 284 -4.90 25.73 -19.68
N MET A 285 -5.59 24.89 -20.46
CA MET A 285 -5.97 23.52 -20.06
C MET A 285 -4.75 22.59 -20.09
N VAL A 286 -4.25 22.24 -18.91
CA VAL A 286 -3.03 21.45 -18.72
C VAL A 286 -3.15 20.56 -17.50
N MET A 287 -2.74 19.30 -17.59
CA MET A 287 -2.77 18.39 -16.44
C MET A 287 -1.85 18.90 -15.31
N PRO A 288 -2.29 18.89 -14.05
CA PRO A 288 -1.45 19.25 -12.92
C PRO A 288 -0.26 18.29 -12.79
N GLY A 289 0.96 18.83 -12.58
CA GLY A 289 2.16 18.00 -12.35
C GLY A 289 2.06 17.14 -11.09
N THR A 290 1.28 17.58 -10.11
CA THR A 290 0.95 16.79 -8.90
C THR A 290 0.09 15.57 -9.25
N LEU A 291 -0.86 15.68 -10.18
CA LEU A 291 -1.67 14.54 -10.65
C LEU A 291 -0.81 13.54 -11.43
N MET A 292 0.17 14.03 -12.20
CA MET A 292 1.16 13.19 -12.88
C MET A 292 2.00 12.35 -11.89
N TYR A 293 2.33 12.90 -10.72
CA TYR A 293 2.94 12.14 -9.62
C TYR A 293 2.03 10.99 -9.18
N GLU A 294 0.74 11.26 -8.99
CA GLU A 294 -0.22 10.26 -8.54
C GLU A 294 -0.42 9.14 -9.57
N CYS A 295 -0.33 9.45 -10.87
CA CYS A 295 -0.34 8.44 -11.92
C CYS A 295 0.84 7.45 -11.78
N CYS A 296 2.03 7.99 -11.51
CA CYS A 296 3.22 7.19 -11.23
C CYS A 296 3.06 6.40 -9.91
N ALA A 297 2.47 7.00 -8.87
CA ALA A 297 2.19 6.34 -7.59
C ALA A 297 1.19 5.18 -7.74
N HIS A 298 0.10 5.36 -8.50
CA HIS A 298 -0.85 4.30 -8.81
C HIS A 298 -0.20 3.15 -9.60
N SER A 299 0.69 3.47 -10.54
CA SER A 299 1.46 2.48 -11.30
C SER A 299 2.39 1.69 -10.37
N LEU A 300 3.09 2.39 -9.46
CA LEU A 300 3.93 1.76 -8.44
C LEU A 300 3.11 0.83 -7.54
N ARG A 301 1.95 1.27 -7.03
CA ARG A 301 1.02 0.46 -6.24
C ARG A 301 0.61 -0.82 -6.95
N PHE A 302 0.33 -0.75 -8.26
CA PHE A 302 0.02 -1.93 -9.07
C PHE A 302 1.20 -2.92 -9.12
N LEU A 303 2.42 -2.42 -9.33
CA LEU A 303 3.64 -3.25 -9.29
C LEU A 303 3.85 -3.89 -7.91
N LEU A 304 3.67 -3.15 -6.82
CA LEU A 304 3.78 -3.66 -5.44
C LEU A 304 2.77 -4.77 -5.17
N ALA A 305 1.51 -4.58 -5.56
CA ALA A 305 0.48 -5.61 -5.47
C ALA A 305 0.86 -6.87 -6.26
N ARG A 306 1.39 -6.70 -7.48
CA ARG A 306 1.83 -7.80 -8.34
C ARG A 306 2.98 -8.60 -7.72
N ILE A 307 3.92 -7.97 -7.02
CA ILE A 307 5.02 -8.70 -6.35
C ILE A 307 4.61 -9.30 -5.00
N GLY A 308 3.35 -9.10 -4.58
CA GLY A 308 2.74 -9.77 -3.45
C GLY A 308 2.47 -8.90 -2.23
N TRP A 309 2.64 -7.57 -2.32
CA TRP A 309 2.21 -6.69 -1.23
C TRP A 309 0.71 -6.48 -1.30
N LEU A 310 -0.07 -7.39 -0.74
CA LEU A 310 -1.53 -7.29 -0.63
C LEU A 310 -1.94 -7.20 0.84
N ALA A 311 -3.14 -6.68 1.08
CA ALA A 311 -3.75 -6.57 2.41
C ALA A 311 -5.25 -6.26 2.28
N GLU A 312 -5.99 -6.39 3.38
CA GLU A 312 -7.40 -5.96 3.45
C GLU A 312 -7.49 -4.43 3.34
N VAL A 313 -8.44 -3.93 2.56
CA VAL A 313 -8.61 -2.50 2.28
C VAL A 313 -8.87 -1.67 3.55
N GLU A 314 -9.52 -2.25 4.56
CA GLU A 314 -9.80 -1.59 5.83
C GLU A 314 -8.59 -1.46 6.76
N GLN A 315 -7.50 -2.16 6.47
CA GLN A 315 -6.32 -2.21 7.33
C GLN A 315 -5.21 -1.28 6.85
N VAL A 316 -5.21 -0.85 5.59
CA VAL A 316 -4.05 -0.20 4.98
C VAL A 316 -4.33 1.18 4.42
N ALA A 317 -3.28 2.01 4.41
CA ALA A 317 -3.21 3.22 3.63
C ALA A 317 -1.88 3.30 2.87
N PHE A 318 -1.89 4.00 1.73
CA PHE A 318 -0.69 4.30 0.95
C PHE A 318 -0.21 5.68 1.31
N GLU A 319 0.94 5.77 1.97
CA GLU A 319 1.48 7.02 2.48
C GLU A 319 2.93 7.22 1.98
N PRO A 320 3.45 8.46 1.88
CA PRO A 320 4.85 8.68 1.59
C PRO A 320 5.73 8.20 2.77
N VAL A 321 6.97 7.82 2.48
CA VAL A 321 7.96 7.58 3.53
C VAL A 321 8.36 8.92 4.13
N LEU A 322 8.20 9.06 5.45
CA LEU A 322 8.49 10.31 6.14
C LEU A 322 9.95 10.70 6.02
N GLU A 323 10.21 12.00 6.04
CA GLU A 323 11.55 12.58 5.95
C GLU A 323 12.34 12.16 4.70
N THR A 324 11.66 11.68 3.65
CA THR A 324 12.28 11.33 2.36
C THR A 324 11.97 12.41 1.32
N PRO A 325 12.95 13.24 0.92
CA PRO A 325 12.74 14.25 -0.10
C PRO A 325 12.55 13.61 -1.48
N ALA A 326 11.48 13.96 -2.17
CA ALA A 326 11.21 13.58 -3.56
C ALA A 326 11.38 14.79 -4.47
N ALA A 327 12.19 14.67 -5.52
CA ALA A 327 12.42 15.75 -6.48
C ALA A 327 11.53 15.60 -7.71
N LEU A 328 10.93 16.69 -8.16
CA LEU A 328 10.12 16.82 -9.36
C LEU A 328 10.85 17.68 -10.38
N GLN A 329 10.83 17.25 -11.64
CA GLN A 329 11.29 18.01 -12.79
C GLN A 329 10.24 17.95 -13.90
N CYS A 330 9.73 19.11 -14.32
CA CYS A 330 8.75 19.27 -15.39
C CYS A 330 9.37 20.02 -16.57
N ARG A 331 9.30 19.42 -17.76
CA ARG A 331 9.83 19.98 -19.01
C ARG A 331 8.82 19.91 -20.15
N GLY A 332 7.59 19.48 -19.91
CA GLY A 332 6.53 19.54 -20.91
C GLY A 332 5.14 19.37 -20.28
N PRO A 333 4.10 19.89 -20.93
CA PRO A 333 2.72 19.73 -20.48
C PRO A 333 2.13 18.39 -20.93
N VAL A 334 0.99 18.05 -20.31
CA VAL A 334 -0.06 17.24 -20.94
C VAL A 334 -1.24 18.18 -21.11
N ASP A 335 -1.67 18.39 -22.34
CA ASP A 335 -2.71 19.35 -22.72
C ASP A 335 -3.82 18.65 -23.53
N VAL A 336 -4.74 19.44 -24.08
CA VAL A 336 -5.86 18.96 -24.90
C VAL A 336 -5.43 18.28 -26.21
N ASP A 337 -4.22 18.54 -26.69
CA ASP A 337 -3.71 17.94 -27.91
C ASP A 337 -3.01 16.61 -27.64
N THR A 338 -2.52 16.40 -26.42
CA THR A 338 -1.92 15.15 -25.98
C THR A 338 -2.90 13.98 -26.15
N LYS A 339 -2.45 12.86 -26.72
CA LYS A 339 -3.31 11.68 -26.94
C LYS A 339 -3.04 10.56 -25.97
N LYS A 340 -1.78 10.36 -25.60
CA LYS A 340 -1.36 9.28 -24.73
C LYS A 340 -0.31 9.72 -23.75
N VAL A 341 -0.39 9.14 -22.57
CA VAL A 341 0.63 9.28 -21.55
C VAL A 341 1.13 7.90 -21.09
N VAL A 342 2.43 7.80 -20.87
CA VAL A 342 3.08 6.59 -20.37
C VAL A 342 3.86 6.92 -19.11
N TYR A 343 3.65 6.13 -18.05
CA TYR A 343 4.32 6.26 -16.76
C TYR A 343 5.30 5.11 -16.60
N GLN A 344 6.60 5.39 -16.72
CA GLN A 344 7.64 4.41 -16.40
C GLN A 344 8.12 4.62 -14.97
N VAL A 345 8.05 3.58 -14.15
CA VAL A 345 8.48 3.62 -12.74
C VAL A 345 9.45 2.48 -12.47
N ASP A 346 10.64 2.81 -11.94
CA ASP A 346 11.69 1.86 -11.60
C ASP A 346 11.92 1.85 -10.08
N ILE A 347 11.76 0.68 -9.45
CA ILE A 347 12.00 0.53 -8.00
C ILE A 347 13.50 0.65 -7.73
N LYS A 348 13.88 1.60 -6.87
CA LYS A 348 15.27 1.87 -6.48
C LYS A 348 15.64 1.24 -5.14
N GLU A 349 14.71 1.27 -4.19
CA GLU A 349 14.85 0.68 -2.86
C GLU A 349 13.54 0.04 -2.43
N ILE A 350 13.59 -1.14 -1.82
CA ILE A 350 12.41 -1.81 -1.26
C ILE A 350 12.75 -2.54 0.04
N GLY A 351 11.89 -2.40 1.05
CA GLY A 351 12.16 -2.96 2.38
C GLY A 351 10.99 -2.86 3.35
N TYR A 352 11.30 -3.01 4.65
CA TYR A 352 10.33 -2.99 5.75
C TYR A 352 10.87 -2.15 6.92
N ASN A 353 10.09 -1.18 7.43
CA ASN A 353 10.46 -0.39 8.61
C ASN A 353 9.28 0.36 9.28
N PRO A 354 8.52 -0.24 10.21
CA PRO A 354 8.17 -1.67 10.29
C PRO A 354 7.18 -2.08 9.18
N ALA A 355 6.51 -1.10 8.56
CA ALA A 355 5.64 -1.27 7.41
C ALA A 355 6.45 -1.52 6.13
N PRO A 356 5.89 -2.21 5.13
CA PRO A 356 6.49 -2.29 3.80
C PRO A 356 6.68 -0.89 3.20
N TYR A 357 7.87 -0.59 2.67
CA TYR A 357 8.19 0.67 2.02
C TYR A 357 9.01 0.51 0.73
N VAL A 358 8.84 1.45 -0.19
CA VAL A 358 9.55 1.52 -1.46
C VAL A 358 9.98 2.95 -1.77
N ILE A 359 11.12 3.08 -2.44
CA ILE A 359 11.58 4.31 -3.10
C ILE A 359 11.79 3.99 -4.57
N ALA A 360 11.28 4.84 -5.47
CA ALA A 360 11.32 4.65 -6.90
C ALA A 360 11.67 5.96 -7.64
N ASP A 361 12.25 5.81 -8.83
CA ASP A 361 12.34 6.90 -9.81
C ASP A 361 11.24 6.70 -10.86
N ALA A 362 10.68 7.79 -11.36
CA ALA A 362 9.69 7.74 -12.43
C ALA A 362 10.02 8.71 -13.56
N LEU A 363 9.67 8.30 -14.77
CA LEU A 363 9.75 9.11 -15.99
C LEU A 363 8.42 8.98 -16.73
N MET A 364 7.79 10.11 -16.96
CA MET A 364 6.53 10.21 -17.67
C MET A 364 6.73 10.77 -19.08
N PHE A 365 5.99 10.19 -20.02
CA PHE A 365 6.00 10.57 -21.42
C PHE A 365 4.62 11.07 -21.85
N GLY A 366 4.57 12.17 -22.60
CA GLY A 366 3.39 12.61 -23.36
C GLY A 366 3.67 12.38 -24.84
N ASP A 367 2.85 11.57 -25.51
CA ASP A 367 3.02 11.17 -26.91
C ASP A 367 4.45 10.74 -27.28
N GLY A 368 5.09 10.00 -26.36
CA GLY A 368 6.44 9.46 -26.50
C GLY A 368 7.59 10.43 -26.16
N LYS A 369 7.31 11.72 -25.88
CA LYS A 369 8.31 12.69 -25.41
C LYS A 369 8.42 12.63 -23.89
N PRO A 370 9.63 12.49 -23.30
CA PRO A 370 9.78 12.51 -21.84
C PRO A 370 9.54 13.93 -21.32
N ILE A 371 8.51 14.12 -20.49
CA ILE A 371 8.03 15.45 -20.07
C ILE A 371 8.20 15.70 -18.58
N VAL A 372 8.11 14.66 -17.75
CA VAL A 372 8.21 14.80 -16.29
C VAL A 372 9.07 13.69 -15.72
N ARG A 373 9.92 14.03 -14.75
CA ARG A 373 10.73 13.10 -14.00
C ARG A 373 10.53 13.30 -12.51
N PHE A 374 10.36 12.20 -11.80
CA PHE A 374 10.39 12.16 -10.36
C PHE A 374 11.59 11.32 -9.91
N VAL A 375 12.32 11.84 -8.94
CA VAL A 375 13.47 11.16 -8.31
C VAL A 375 13.13 10.98 -6.85
N ASP A 376 13.31 9.78 -6.34
CA ASP A 376 13.07 9.43 -4.94
C ASP A 376 11.59 9.57 -4.53
N MET A 377 10.66 9.24 -5.44
CA MET A 377 9.26 9.00 -5.05
C MET A 377 9.23 7.90 -4.00
N SER A 378 8.45 8.08 -2.94
CA SER A 378 8.37 7.10 -1.86
C SER A 378 6.93 6.71 -1.57
N MET A 379 6.76 5.47 -1.14
CA MET A 379 5.48 4.91 -0.76
C MET A 379 5.70 3.87 0.34
N GLN A 380 4.83 3.84 1.33
CA GLN A 380 4.74 2.82 2.36
C GLN A 380 3.29 2.36 2.50
N LEU A 381 3.13 1.07 2.77
CA LEU A 381 1.83 0.45 3.04
C LEU A 381 1.61 0.43 4.55
N THR A 382 1.08 1.53 5.11
CA THR A 382 0.88 1.65 6.55
C THR A 382 -0.28 0.77 7.01
N GLY A 383 -0.28 0.39 8.28
CA GLY A 383 -1.31 -0.46 8.89
C GLY A 383 -1.08 -1.97 8.77
N VAL A 384 -0.05 -2.40 8.02
CA VAL A 384 0.42 -3.79 8.00
C VAL A 384 1.93 -3.87 8.23
N SER A 385 2.35 -4.99 8.81
CA SER A 385 3.74 -5.35 9.05
C SER A 385 4.26 -6.31 7.98
N ARG A 386 5.59 -6.47 7.95
CA ARG A 386 6.26 -7.52 7.16
C ARG A 386 5.64 -8.91 7.39
N ALA A 387 5.43 -9.28 8.65
CA ALA A 387 4.96 -10.62 9.00
C ALA A 387 3.55 -10.90 8.46
N GLU A 388 2.66 -9.90 8.51
CA GLU A 388 1.31 -10.02 7.97
C GLU A 388 1.35 -10.20 6.46
N VAL A 389 2.10 -9.35 5.74
CA VAL A 389 2.23 -9.45 4.27
C VAL A 389 2.88 -10.78 3.85
N GLU A 390 3.93 -11.23 4.53
CA GLU A 390 4.56 -12.52 4.27
C GLU A 390 3.62 -13.69 4.56
N SER A 391 2.82 -13.62 5.64
CA SER A 391 1.89 -14.69 6.02
C SER A 391 0.81 -14.97 4.97
N LEU A 392 0.42 -13.97 4.16
CA LEU A 392 -0.54 -14.15 3.06
C LEU A 392 -0.05 -15.17 2.02
N TRP A 393 1.26 -15.21 1.82
CA TRP A 393 1.93 -16.05 0.82
C TRP A 393 2.52 -17.33 1.43
N GLN A 394 2.54 -17.43 2.75
CA GLN A 394 2.81 -18.67 3.47
C GLN A 394 1.57 -19.54 3.44
N THR A 395 1.17 -20.02 2.27
CA THR A 395 0.24 -21.15 2.18
C THR A 395 0.92 -22.36 2.81
N GLN A 396 0.61 -22.66 4.08
CA GLN A 396 0.75 -24.04 4.54
C GLN A 396 -0.16 -24.86 3.62
N PRO A 397 0.35 -25.86 2.88
CA PRO A 397 -0.55 -26.87 2.36
C PRO A 397 -1.37 -27.37 3.55
N GLN A 398 -2.70 -27.41 3.44
CA GLN A 398 -3.50 -28.09 4.46
C GLN A 398 -2.90 -29.49 4.60
N PRO A 399 -2.36 -29.84 5.77
CA PRO A 399 -1.61 -31.06 5.86
C PRO A 399 -2.58 -32.22 5.64
N THR A 400 -2.13 -33.24 4.92
CA THR A 400 -2.95 -34.42 4.69
C THR A 400 -3.37 -35.00 6.03
N VAL A 401 -4.67 -35.05 6.28
CA VAL A 401 -5.21 -35.60 7.52
C VAL A 401 -5.05 -37.12 7.46
N LEU A 402 -4.21 -37.67 8.34
CA LEU A 402 -3.97 -39.12 8.44
C LEU A 402 -5.03 -39.78 9.33
N TYR A 403 -5.44 -39.09 10.40
CA TYR A 403 -6.54 -39.48 11.28
C TYR A 403 -7.38 -38.26 11.60
N ASP A 404 -8.67 -38.34 11.32
CA ASP A 404 -9.63 -37.25 11.47
C ASP A 404 -10.31 -37.25 12.85
N LYS A 405 -11.20 -36.27 13.07
CA LYS A 405 -11.95 -36.13 14.32
C LYS A 405 -12.73 -37.39 14.66
N GLN A 406 -13.28 -38.08 13.65
CA GLN A 406 -13.99 -39.33 13.87
C GLN A 406 -13.04 -40.41 14.42
N SER A 407 -11.84 -40.53 13.86
CA SER A 407 -10.81 -41.46 14.35
C SER A 407 -10.43 -41.18 15.81
N ILE A 408 -10.29 -39.90 16.18
CA ILE A 408 -10.06 -39.50 17.59
C ILE A 408 -11.26 -39.86 18.48
N MET A 409 -12.49 -39.65 18.01
CA MET A 409 -13.73 -40.00 18.72
C MET A 409 -13.87 -41.52 18.92
N GLU A 410 -13.50 -42.32 17.93
CA GLU A 410 -13.55 -43.78 18.02
C GLU A 410 -12.56 -44.32 19.06
N PHE A 411 -11.36 -43.74 19.15
CA PHE A 411 -10.42 -44.15 20.19
C PHE A 411 -10.85 -43.67 21.59
N SER A 412 -11.40 -42.46 21.72
CA SER A 412 -11.84 -41.92 23.02
C SER A 412 -13.11 -42.59 23.55
N ASN A 413 -14.15 -42.75 22.74
CA ASN A 413 -15.48 -43.20 23.19
C ASN A 413 -16.03 -44.42 22.42
N GLY A 414 -15.51 -44.69 21.22
CA GLY A 414 -16.05 -45.71 20.32
C GLY A 414 -15.21 -46.99 20.24
N ARG A 415 -15.03 -47.51 19.03
CA ARG A 415 -14.31 -48.77 18.77
C ARG A 415 -12.87 -48.48 18.34
N PRO A 416 -11.83 -48.84 19.13
CA PRO A 416 -10.44 -48.56 18.77
C PRO A 416 -10.02 -49.17 17.43
N SER A 417 -10.66 -50.27 17.00
CA SER A 417 -10.42 -50.86 15.68
C SER A 417 -10.83 -49.96 14.51
N LEU A 418 -11.77 -49.03 14.70
CA LEU A 418 -12.15 -48.05 13.68
C LEU A 418 -11.12 -46.92 13.56
N ALA A 419 -10.33 -46.69 14.61
CA ALA A 419 -9.22 -45.72 14.59
C ALA A 419 -7.91 -46.34 14.08
N PHE A 420 -7.54 -47.53 14.55
CA PHE A 420 -6.23 -48.13 14.29
C PHE A 420 -6.26 -49.38 13.41
N GLY A 421 -7.43 -49.95 13.10
CA GLY A 421 -7.58 -51.13 12.25
C GLY A 421 -7.67 -52.47 13.00
N GLU A 422 -7.61 -53.56 12.23
CA GLU A 422 -7.89 -54.93 12.66
C GLU A 422 -7.20 -55.39 13.96
N PRO A 423 -5.90 -55.08 14.21
CA PRO A 423 -5.21 -55.55 15.43
C PRO A 423 -5.89 -55.07 16.72
N TYR A 424 -6.68 -54.00 16.66
CA TYR A 424 -7.36 -53.40 17.80
C TYR A 424 -8.77 -53.96 18.04
N THR A 425 -9.27 -54.88 17.22
CA THR A 425 -10.60 -55.51 17.40
C THR A 425 -10.76 -56.21 18.74
N VAL A 426 -9.68 -56.73 19.33
CA VAL A 426 -9.67 -57.31 20.68
C VAL A 426 -10.12 -56.31 21.75
N PHE A 427 -9.87 -55.01 21.56
CA PHE A 427 -10.24 -53.95 22.50
C PHE A 427 -11.65 -53.38 22.28
N ASP A 428 -12.36 -53.83 21.25
CA ASP A 428 -13.74 -53.39 21.01
C ASP A 428 -14.73 -54.02 22.01
N SER A 429 -14.43 -55.23 22.50
CA SER A 429 -15.34 -55.97 23.39
C SER A 429 -14.69 -56.95 24.36
N GLN A 430 -13.46 -57.43 24.10
CA GLN A 430 -12.86 -58.51 24.89
C GLN A 430 -11.90 -58.01 25.97
N ARG A 431 -11.13 -56.97 25.66
CA ARG A 431 -10.10 -56.40 26.54
C ARG A 431 -10.27 -54.91 26.72
N ARG A 432 -9.73 -54.35 27.80
CA ARG A 432 -9.72 -52.91 28.05
C ARG A 432 -8.38 -52.30 27.66
N ILE A 433 -8.45 -51.10 27.10
CA ILE A 433 -7.29 -50.26 26.76
C ILE A 433 -7.48 -48.87 27.36
N ALA A 434 -6.37 -48.21 27.68
CA ALA A 434 -6.39 -46.78 27.99
C ALA A 434 -6.87 -45.99 26.75
N ARG A 435 -7.81 -45.07 26.97
CA ARG A 435 -8.42 -44.24 25.92
C ARG A 435 -8.07 -42.78 26.15
N LEU A 436 -8.18 -41.99 25.08
CA LEU A 436 -8.16 -40.53 25.21
C LEU A 436 -9.42 -40.04 25.94
N PRO A 437 -9.36 -38.90 26.62
CA PRO A 437 -10.56 -38.24 27.12
C PRO A 437 -11.57 -37.92 26.01
N GLY A 438 -12.86 -38.00 26.36
CA GLY A 438 -13.96 -37.60 25.50
C GLY A 438 -14.41 -36.15 25.75
N PRO A 439 -15.30 -35.60 24.90
CA PRO A 439 -15.92 -34.29 25.14
C PRO A 439 -16.59 -34.21 26.52
N PRO A 440 -16.53 -33.06 27.21
CA PRO A 440 -15.98 -31.77 26.77
C PRO A 440 -14.46 -31.60 27.01
N TYR A 441 -13.75 -32.66 27.42
CA TYR A 441 -12.32 -32.63 27.77
C TYR A 441 -11.41 -33.23 26.68
N GLN A 442 -11.87 -33.24 25.42
CA GLN A 442 -11.10 -33.72 24.27
C GLN A 442 -10.48 -32.52 23.55
N PHE A 443 -9.15 -32.51 23.44
CA PHE A 443 -8.39 -31.38 22.90
C PHE A 443 -7.46 -31.83 21.77
N MET A 444 -7.97 -32.72 20.91
CA MET A 444 -7.29 -33.27 19.76
C MET A 444 -8.33 -33.50 18.66
N ASP A 445 -8.12 -32.91 17.48
CA ASP A 445 -9.05 -33.02 16.34
C ASP A 445 -8.54 -33.92 15.24
N ARG A 446 -7.23 -33.96 15.04
CA ARG A 446 -6.63 -34.72 13.92
C ARG A 446 -5.16 -35.00 14.14
N VAL A 447 -4.67 -36.05 13.49
CA VAL A 447 -3.24 -36.33 13.30
C VAL A 447 -2.90 -36.10 11.84
N VAL A 448 -1.87 -35.31 11.61
CA VAL A 448 -1.49 -34.82 10.28
C VAL A 448 -0.16 -35.39 9.80
N GLU A 449 0.65 -35.90 10.73
CA GLU A 449 1.93 -36.50 10.40
C GLU A 449 2.28 -37.59 11.41
N VAL A 450 2.84 -38.69 10.91
CA VAL A 450 3.36 -39.77 11.74
C VAL A 450 4.70 -40.24 11.19
N ASN A 451 5.74 -40.14 12.02
CA ASN A 451 7.09 -40.59 11.69
C ASN A 451 7.40 -41.90 12.44
N GLN A 452 6.54 -42.88 12.28
CA GLN A 452 6.66 -44.18 12.93
C GLN A 452 5.79 -45.19 12.18
N PRO A 453 6.27 -46.41 11.87
CA PRO A 453 5.40 -47.45 11.37
C PRO A 453 4.36 -47.86 12.43
N PRO A 454 3.10 -48.14 12.04
CA PRO A 454 2.08 -48.57 12.98
C PRO A 454 2.48 -49.88 13.66
N PHE A 455 2.12 -50.02 14.93
CA PHE A 455 2.38 -51.21 15.77
C PHE A 455 3.86 -51.56 16.01
N VAL A 456 4.79 -50.70 15.62
CA VAL A 456 6.22 -50.85 15.91
C VAL A 456 6.57 -50.02 17.14
N LEU A 457 6.85 -50.72 18.26
CA LEU A 457 7.25 -50.10 19.52
C LEU A 457 8.76 -49.84 19.52
N GLN A 458 9.18 -48.64 19.13
CA GLN A 458 10.59 -48.23 19.14
C GLN A 458 10.75 -46.75 19.52
N ALA A 459 11.83 -46.40 20.23
CA ALA A 459 12.15 -45.01 20.55
C ALA A 459 12.43 -44.17 19.29
N GLY A 460 12.22 -42.86 19.39
CA GLY A 460 12.48 -41.88 18.33
C GLY A 460 11.26 -41.53 17.47
N GLY A 461 10.27 -42.41 17.40
CA GLY A 461 9.03 -42.17 16.65
C GLY A 461 8.24 -40.98 17.20
N TRP A 462 7.59 -40.21 16.31
CA TRP A 462 6.81 -39.04 16.70
C TRP A 462 5.56 -38.85 15.83
N ILE A 463 4.59 -38.10 16.35
CA ILE A 463 3.39 -37.67 15.62
C ILE A 463 3.23 -36.14 15.73
N GLU A 464 2.52 -35.54 14.78
CA GLU A 464 1.97 -34.19 14.91
C GLU A 464 0.44 -34.23 14.85
N SER A 465 -0.20 -33.60 15.82
CA SER A 465 -1.65 -33.49 15.94
C SER A 465 -2.09 -32.04 16.08
N HIS A 466 -3.30 -31.74 15.63
CA HIS A 466 -3.89 -30.41 15.70
C HIS A 466 -5.13 -30.40 16.57
N TYR A 467 -5.36 -29.26 17.23
CA TYR A 467 -6.58 -28.92 17.95
C TYR A 467 -7.02 -27.51 17.54
N ASP A 468 -8.19 -27.41 16.94
CA ASP A 468 -8.86 -26.16 16.61
C ASP A 468 -9.57 -25.65 17.86
N VAL A 469 -9.10 -24.51 18.37
CA VAL A 469 -9.62 -23.86 19.57
C VAL A 469 -10.91 -23.12 19.19
N PRO A 470 -12.08 -23.53 19.70
CA PRO A 470 -13.29 -22.74 19.52
C PRO A 470 -13.13 -21.41 20.28
N PRO A 471 -13.38 -20.25 19.65
CA PRO A 471 -13.29 -18.96 20.34
C PRO A 471 -14.21 -18.85 21.57
N ASP A 472 -15.29 -19.61 21.58
CA ASP A 472 -16.31 -19.68 22.64
C ASP A 472 -16.15 -20.93 23.53
N ALA A 473 -14.98 -21.56 23.54
CA ALA A 473 -14.78 -22.78 24.32
C ALA A 473 -15.02 -22.56 25.82
N TRP A 474 -15.73 -23.52 26.44
CA TRP A 474 -16.19 -23.46 27.83
C TRP A 474 -15.10 -23.11 28.85
N TYR A 475 -13.85 -23.52 28.58
CA TYR A 475 -12.75 -23.33 29.50
C TYR A 475 -12.23 -21.89 29.55
N PHE A 476 -12.51 -21.04 28.56
CA PHE A 476 -12.19 -19.61 28.66
C PHE A 476 -13.10 -18.94 29.68
N GLU A 477 -14.41 -19.17 29.57
CA GLU A 477 -15.39 -18.66 30.54
C GLU A 477 -15.12 -19.21 31.94
N ALA A 478 -14.90 -20.53 32.06
CA ALA A 478 -14.64 -21.19 33.34
C ALA A 478 -13.31 -20.77 34.00
N ASN A 479 -12.32 -20.30 33.23
CA ASN A 479 -11.06 -19.81 33.78
C ASN A 479 -11.17 -18.40 34.38
N HIS A 480 -12.25 -17.67 34.11
CA HIS A 480 -12.43 -16.26 34.49
C HIS A 480 -11.28 -15.33 34.06
N GLN A 481 -10.58 -15.72 32.98
CA GLN A 481 -9.49 -14.97 32.35
C GLN A 481 -9.63 -15.11 30.83
N SER A 482 -9.03 -14.18 30.09
CA SER A 482 -9.04 -14.24 28.63
C SER A 482 -8.13 -15.33 28.06
N SER A 483 -7.16 -15.83 28.83
CA SER A 483 -6.25 -16.89 28.40
C SER A 483 -6.75 -18.30 28.74
N MET A 484 -6.31 -19.27 27.94
CA MET A 484 -6.57 -20.69 28.15
C MET A 484 -5.93 -21.15 29.46
N ALA A 485 -6.73 -21.79 30.32
CA ALA A 485 -6.23 -22.32 31.59
C ALA A 485 -5.05 -23.29 31.36
N TYR A 486 -4.00 -23.16 32.18
CA TYR A 486 -2.78 -23.96 32.00
C TYR A 486 -3.02 -25.48 32.03
N CYS A 487 -3.99 -25.95 32.82
CA CYS A 487 -4.37 -27.37 32.85
C CYS A 487 -4.97 -27.88 31.53
N ILE A 488 -5.71 -27.03 30.81
CA ILE A 488 -6.28 -27.34 29.49
C ILE A 488 -5.18 -27.39 28.45
N LEU A 489 -4.26 -26.43 28.48
CA LEU A 489 -3.09 -26.43 27.60
C LEU A 489 -2.23 -27.68 27.81
N LEU A 490 -1.99 -28.08 29.06
CA LEU A 490 -1.27 -29.31 29.38
C LEU A 490 -2.01 -30.54 28.85
N GLU A 491 -3.34 -30.58 28.98
CA GLU A 491 -4.12 -31.70 28.47
C GLU A 491 -4.05 -31.79 26.93
N ALA A 492 -4.20 -30.65 26.22
CA ALA A 492 -4.03 -30.57 24.78
C ALA A 492 -2.64 -31.05 24.32
N ALA A 493 -1.60 -30.75 25.12
CA ALA A 493 -0.25 -31.21 24.85
C ALA A 493 -0.02 -32.71 25.14
N LEU A 494 -0.78 -33.30 26.07
CA LEU A 494 -0.56 -34.66 26.58
C LEU A 494 -1.43 -35.73 25.92
N GLN A 495 -2.64 -35.41 25.45
CA GLN A 495 -3.49 -36.38 24.71
C GLN A 495 -2.77 -37.03 23.51
N PRO A 496 -1.99 -36.29 22.71
CA PRO A 496 -1.24 -36.89 21.60
C PRO A 496 -0.23 -37.96 22.05
N CYS A 497 0.30 -37.89 23.29
CA CYS A 497 1.16 -38.94 23.84
C CYS A 497 0.39 -40.26 23.99
N GLY A 498 -0.87 -40.21 24.44
CA GLY A 498 -1.75 -41.37 24.55
C GLY A 498 -2.09 -41.94 23.17
N TRP A 499 -2.32 -41.08 22.18
CA TRP A 499 -2.50 -41.50 20.78
C TRP A 499 -1.25 -42.21 20.25
N LEU A 500 -0.06 -41.61 20.40
CA LEU A 500 1.19 -42.21 19.92
C LEU A 500 1.46 -43.57 20.57
N ALA A 501 1.22 -43.70 21.89
CA ALA A 501 1.36 -44.97 22.61
C ALA A 501 0.41 -46.06 22.07
N ALA A 502 -0.82 -45.69 21.70
CA ALA A 502 -1.74 -46.60 21.04
C ALA A 502 -1.30 -46.92 19.61
N TYR A 503 -0.91 -45.91 18.83
CA TYR A 503 -0.48 -46.09 17.45
C TYR A 503 0.70 -47.07 17.30
N VAL A 504 1.67 -47.04 18.23
CA VAL A 504 2.81 -47.99 18.25
C VAL A 504 2.46 -49.38 18.80
N GLY A 505 1.20 -49.62 19.18
CA GLY A 505 0.72 -50.92 19.62
C GLY A 505 1.15 -51.31 21.04
N SER A 506 1.40 -50.35 21.94
CA SER A 506 1.91 -50.65 23.30
C SER A 506 1.03 -51.65 24.06
N ALA A 507 -0.29 -51.47 24.03
CA ALA A 507 -1.26 -52.37 24.69
C ALA A 507 -1.31 -53.77 24.07
N LEU A 508 -0.98 -53.90 22.78
CA LEU A 508 -0.92 -55.20 22.08
C LEU A 508 0.25 -56.07 22.56
N ARG A 509 1.24 -55.49 23.27
CA ARG A 509 2.40 -56.22 23.80
C ARG A 509 2.12 -56.97 25.09
N SER A 510 0.98 -56.73 25.71
CA SER A 510 0.54 -57.40 26.94
C SER A 510 -0.63 -58.34 26.65
N SER A 511 -0.67 -59.50 27.32
CA SER A 511 -1.84 -60.40 27.34
C SER A 511 -2.88 -60.01 28.38
N VAL A 512 -2.56 -59.08 29.29
CA VAL A 512 -3.46 -58.55 30.33
C VAL A 512 -3.74 -57.07 30.12
N ASP A 513 -4.85 -56.58 30.67
CA ASP A 513 -5.25 -55.17 30.55
C ASP A 513 -4.27 -54.26 31.31
N THR A 514 -3.74 -53.25 30.61
CA THR A 514 -2.72 -52.32 31.12
C THR A 514 -3.27 -50.91 31.25
N HIS A 515 -2.80 -50.19 32.25
CA HIS A 515 -3.17 -48.78 32.47
C HIS A 515 -2.05 -47.86 31.97
N PHE A 516 -2.43 -46.72 31.39
CA PHE A 516 -1.51 -45.66 31.00
C PHE A 516 -1.44 -44.62 32.13
N ARG A 517 -0.23 -44.23 32.53
CA ARG A 517 -0.01 -43.22 33.58
C ARG A 517 1.17 -42.32 33.22
N ASN A 518 0.96 -41.02 33.32
CA ASN A 518 2.04 -40.05 33.32
C ASN A 518 2.80 -40.16 34.65
N LEU A 519 4.11 -40.38 34.58
CA LEU A 519 4.96 -40.60 35.77
C LEU A 519 5.68 -39.33 36.24
N GLY A 520 5.86 -38.36 35.36
CA GLY A 520 6.52 -37.09 35.65
C GLY A 520 7.00 -36.40 34.38
N GLY A 521 7.44 -35.15 34.51
CA GLY A 521 7.97 -34.35 33.43
C GLY A 521 8.21 -32.91 33.87
N THR A 522 8.83 -32.12 33.00
CA THR A 522 8.98 -30.69 33.15
C THR A 522 8.29 -29.99 31.98
N ALA A 523 7.67 -28.85 32.25
CA ALA A 523 7.02 -28.03 31.23
C ALA A 523 7.47 -26.58 31.39
N THR A 524 7.64 -25.91 30.25
CA THR A 524 7.90 -24.47 30.18
C THR A 524 6.84 -23.84 29.29
N LEU A 525 6.09 -22.90 29.84
CA LEU A 525 5.14 -22.11 29.08
C LEU A 525 5.84 -20.89 28.49
N HIS A 526 5.82 -20.76 27.16
CA HIS A 526 6.44 -19.63 26.48
C HIS A 526 5.46 -18.48 26.22
N HIS A 527 4.20 -18.80 25.91
CA HIS A 527 3.15 -17.83 25.58
C HIS A 527 1.80 -18.31 26.10
N GLU A 528 0.93 -17.38 26.46
CA GLU A 528 -0.48 -17.65 26.72
C GLU A 528 -1.24 -17.85 25.40
N LEU A 529 -2.30 -18.65 25.43
CA LEU A 529 -3.20 -18.85 24.29
C LEU A 529 -4.55 -18.16 24.54
N PHE A 530 -5.09 -17.53 23.51
CA PHE A 530 -6.32 -16.74 23.57
C PHE A 530 -7.38 -17.29 22.58
N PRO A 531 -8.65 -16.87 22.66
CA PRO A 531 -9.74 -17.35 21.81
C PRO A 531 -9.51 -17.27 20.30
N ASP A 532 -8.67 -16.34 19.84
CA ASP A 532 -8.35 -16.06 18.44
C ASP A 532 -7.15 -16.86 17.90
N VAL A 533 -6.55 -17.74 18.71
CA VAL A 533 -5.35 -18.52 18.35
C VAL A 533 -5.55 -19.45 17.14
N GLY A 534 -6.79 -19.81 16.82
CA GLY A 534 -7.11 -20.74 15.73
C GLY A 534 -6.69 -22.17 16.07
N THR A 535 -5.60 -22.67 15.48
CA THR A 535 -5.17 -24.07 15.61
C THR A 535 -3.91 -24.22 16.45
N VAL A 536 -3.99 -25.03 17.50
CA VAL A 536 -2.83 -25.46 18.30
C VAL A 536 -2.22 -26.71 17.66
N ARG A 537 -0.93 -26.64 17.34
CA ARG A 537 -0.16 -27.76 16.77
C ARG A 537 0.71 -28.40 17.86
N VAL A 538 0.57 -29.70 18.06
CA VAL A 538 1.29 -30.45 19.09
C VAL A 538 2.10 -31.56 18.44
N ARG A 539 3.41 -31.54 18.67
CA ARG A 539 4.33 -32.61 18.26
C ARG A 539 4.84 -33.36 19.47
N VAL A 540 4.63 -34.66 19.50
CA VAL A 540 5.10 -35.54 20.59
C VAL A 540 6.02 -36.61 20.05
N ARG A 541 7.10 -36.89 20.77
CA ARG A 541 8.10 -37.91 20.42
C ARG A 541 8.22 -38.91 21.56
N MET A 542 8.22 -40.19 21.22
CA MET A 542 8.55 -41.25 22.16
C MET A 542 10.07 -41.31 22.30
N THR A 543 10.57 -41.08 23.51
CA THR A 543 12.01 -41.05 23.83
C THR A 543 12.51 -42.35 24.40
#